data_AF-A0AAN4YCC5-F1
#
_entry.id   AF-A0AAN4YCC5-F1
#
_cell.length_a   1.000
_cell.length_b   1.000
_cell.length_c   1.000
_cell.angle_alpha   90.00
_cell.angle_beta   90.00
_cell.angle_gamma   90.00
#
_symmetry.space_group_name_H-M   'P 1'
#
loop_
_entity.id
_entity.type
_entity.pdbx_description
1 polymer ?
#
loop_
_entity_poly.entity_id
_entity_poly.type
_entity_poly.pdbx_seq_one_letter_code
_entity_poly.pdbx_strand_id
1 'polypeptide(L)'
;MVAGMLPMPRPGRPLEKRIVINGRTWRYAWSKTGTLGKQTILQYLANVVNGKDHVSPASPSFSPEQNRAALEALETLLEETGDQGYGHSWSDLKASAIHRVMILSALTLYHTPTSHIVPLAIKVIYGKMNDDSWTLTIDRWRSSSCQGRTGVLYASNLFETVRSARCIHFMTPVLLLKAVLVMWLYSIIHDRLRHGRGYQLEIPSVVLDLKSLDTPATKQWIANGSSCIKLPGISNLLSRQGRCKMLEESVVVMRSLRAWGISSMYAQLLERLRLVEDMQPAELATI
;
A
#
# COMPACT_ATOMS: atom_id res chain seq x y z
N MET A 1 9.51 14.34 -47.96
CA MET A 1 9.14 14.67 -46.56
C MET A 1 9.76 13.61 -45.66
N VAL A 2 10.87 13.95 -45.01
CA VAL A 2 11.65 13.01 -44.19
C VAL A 2 11.06 13.01 -42.78
N ALA A 3 10.62 11.84 -42.32
CA ALA A 3 10.18 11.61 -40.96
C ALA A 3 11.36 11.82 -39.99
N GLY A 4 11.23 12.78 -39.08
CA GLY A 4 12.24 13.08 -38.07
C GLY A 4 12.37 11.94 -37.06
N MET A 5 13.43 11.14 -37.22
CA MET A 5 13.91 10.24 -36.17
C MET A 5 14.37 11.06 -34.97
N LEU A 6 13.73 10.85 -33.81
CA LEU A 6 14.23 11.35 -32.53
C LEU A 6 15.60 10.72 -32.22
N PRO A 7 16.55 11.50 -31.67
CA PRO A 7 17.92 11.03 -31.48
C PRO A 7 18.00 9.94 -30.40
N MET A 8 18.76 8.89 -30.71
CA MET A 8 19.06 7.78 -29.80
C MET A 8 19.86 8.28 -28.57
N PRO A 9 19.58 7.77 -27.36
CA PRO A 9 20.40 8.08 -26.20
C PRO A 9 21.77 7.38 -26.33
N ARG A 10 22.84 8.16 -26.17
CA ARG A 10 24.22 7.65 -26.14
C ARG A 10 24.46 6.83 -24.86
N PRO A 11 25.22 5.73 -24.92
CA PRO A 11 25.58 4.95 -23.74
C PRO A 11 26.40 5.82 -22.77
N GLY A 12 26.04 5.81 -21.49
CA GLY A 12 26.77 6.50 -20.41
C GLY A 12 26.15 7.80 -19.87
N ARG A 13 24.98 8.26 -20.35
CA ARG A 13 24.25 9.35 -19.70
C ARG A 13 23.25 8.82 -18.66
N PRO A 14 23.09 9.50 -17.51
CA PRO A 14 21.98 9.22 -16.61
C PRO A 14 20.67 9.37 -17.38
N LEU A 15 19.77 8.39 -17.25
CA LEU A 15 18.42 8.45 -17.81
C LEU A 15 17.79 9.80 -17.45
N GLU A 16 17.65 10.68 -18.43
CA GLU A 16 16.97 11.95 -18.22
C GLU A 16 15.57 11.65 -17.71
N LYS A 17 15.24 12.18 -16.52
CA LYS A 17 13.95 12.02 -15.81
C LYS A 17 12.72 12.29 -16.69
N ARG A 18 12.89 12.94 -17.85
CA ARG A 18 11.85 13.24 -18.85
C ARG A 18 11.46 12.06 -19.75
N ILE A 19 12.30 11.04 -19.92
CA ILE A 19 12.10 10.01 -20.95
C ILE A 19 11.14 8.89 -20.49
N VAL A 20 10.77 8.83 -19.21
CA VAL A 20 10.07 7.66 -18.65
C VAL A 20 8.53 7.69 -18.83
N ILE A 21 7.88 8.83 -19.11
CA ILE A 21 6.39 8.89 -19.10
C ILE A 21 5.76 9.03 -20.49
N ASN A 22 6.48 9.48 -21.53
CA ASN A 22 5.89 9.69 -22.85
C ASN A 22 5.97 8.44 -23.74
N GLY A 23 4.83 7.82 -24.03
CA GLY A 23 4.69 6.89 -25.17
C GLY A 23 5.23 5.47 -24.94
N ARG A 24 5.00 4.87 -23.76
CA ARG A 24 5.43 3.48 -23.41
C ARG A 24 6.95 3.26 -23.36
N THR A 25 7.76 4.32 -23.37
CA THR A 25 9.22 4.26 -23.20
C THR A 25 9.65 3.65 -21.87
N TRP A 26 8.82 3.71 -20.81
CA TRP A 26 9.08 3.02 -19.54
C TRP A 26 9.23 1.50 -19.72
N ARG A 27 8.46 0.86 -20.61
CA ARG A 27 8.52 -0.60 -20.82
C ARG A 27 9.85 -0.98 -21.48
N TYR A 28 10.30 -0.17 -22.44
CA TYR A 28 11.64 -0.33 -23.03
C TYR A 28 12.74 -0.16 -21.96
N ALA A 29 12.69 0.93 -21.18
CA ALA A 29 13.65 1.19 -20.10
C ALA A 29 13.65 0.07 -19.04
N TRP A 30 12.47 -0.44 -18.67
CA TRP A 30 12.29 -1.55 -17.74
C TRP A 30 12.95 -2.84 -18.24
N SER A 31 12.78 -3.17 -19.53
CA SER A 31 13.37 -4.36 -20.15
C SER A 31 14.89 -4.30 -20.29
N LYS A 32 15.46 -3.10 -20.40
CA LYS A 32 16.89 -2.88 -20.65
C LYS A 32 17.71 -2.61 -19.39
N THR A 33 17.07 -2.48 -18.24
CA THR A 33 17.76 -2.08 -17.01
C THR A 33 17.83 -3.19 -15.97
N GLY A 34 18.91 -3.22 -15.21
CA GLY A 34 19.09 -4.13 -14.09
C GLY A 34 18.27 -3.72 -12.86
N THR A 35 18.41 -4.48 -11.77
CA THR A 35 17.64 -4.30 -10.52
C THR A 35 17.59 -2.86 -9.98
N LEU A 36 18.73 -2.16 -9.96
CA LEU A 36 18.83 -0.78 -9.46
C LEU A 36 18.11 0.24 -10.37
N GLY A 37 18.18 0.05 -11.69
CA GLY A 37 17.47 0.90 -12.62
C GLY A 37 15.96 0.70 -12.54
N LYS A 38 15.50 -0.55 -12.34
CA LYS A 38 14.09 -0.87 -12.07
C LYS A 38 13.61 -0.17 -10.79
N GLN A 39 14.39 -0.21 -9.72
CA GLN A 39 14.06 0.52 -8.48
C GLN A 39 13.98 2.04 -8.71
N THR A 40 14.86 2.60 -9.55
CA THR A 40 14.83 4.03 -9.88
C THR A 40 13.58 4.41 -10.69
N ILE A 41 13.20 3.58 -11.66
CA ILE A 41 11.94 3.74 -12.42
C ILE A 41 10.75 3.71 -11.45
N LEU A 42 10.69 2.71 -10.57
CA LEU A 42 9.60 2.57 -9.60
C LEU A 42 9.52 3.74 -8.62
N GLN A 43 10.67 4.21 -8.11
CA GLN A 43 10.71 5.37 -7.23
C GLN A 43 10.22 6.63 -7.94
N TYR A 44 10.59 6.81 -9.21
CA TYR A 44 10.13 7.93 -10.01
C TYR A 44 8.61 7.88 -10.26
N LEU A 45 8.09 6.73 -10.69
CA LEU A 45 6.64 6.53 -10.88
C LEU A 45 5.87 6.76 -9.57
N ALA A 46 6.38 6.23 -8.45
CA ALA A 46 5.82 6.43 -7.12
C ALA A 46 5.78 7.91 -6.72
N ASN A 47 6.83 8.67 -7.03
CA ASN A 47 6.90 10.10 -6.75
C ASN A 47 5.93 10.91 -7.60
N VAL A 48 5.68 10.49 -8.84
CA VAL A 48 4.69 11.13 -9.71
C VAL A 48 3.29 10.96 -9.09
N VAL A 49 2.86 9.71 -8.88
CA VAL A 49 1.49 9.43 -8.40
C VAL A 49 1.25 9.93 -6.96
N ASN A 50 2.28 9.94 -6.10
CA ASN A 50 2.19 10.38 -4.71
C ASN A 50 2.73 11.80 -4.49
N GLY A 51 3.01 12.57 -5.54
CA GLY A 51 3.58 13.92 -5.48
C GLY A 51 2.72 14.97 -4.76
N LYS A 52 1.59 14.56 -4.19
CA LYS A 52 0.72 15.37 -3.33
C LYS A 52 1.31 15.64 -1.93
N ASP A 53 2.29 14.86 -1.49
CA ASP A 53 2.68 14.78 -0.07
C ASP A 53 4.03 15.42 0.32
N HIS A 54 4.60 16.28 -0.52
CA HIS A 54 5.83 16.98 -0.14
C HIS A 54 5.63 18.49 -0.04
N VAL A 55 5.65 18.96 1.20
CA VAL A 55 5.71 20.34 1.72
C VAL A 55 6.94 21.13 1.21
N SER A 56 7.62 20.66 0.15
CA SER A 56 8.79 21.34 -0.40
C SER A 56 8.39 22.12 -1.66
N PRO A 57 8.48 23.47 -1.66
CA PRO A 57 8.16 24.32 -2.81
C PRO A 57 9.07 24.08 -4.04
N ALA A 58 10.08 23.22 -3.93
CA ALA A 58 10.98 22.81 -5.02
C ALA A 58 10.57 21.50 -5.73
N SER A 59 9.44 20.89 -5.36
CA SER A 59 8.99 19.65 -6.00
C SER A 59 8.39 19.94 -7.38
N PRO A 60 8.78 19.21 -8.44
CA PRO A 60 8.17 19.39 -9.75
C PRO A 60 6.67 19.10 -9.66
N SER A 61 5.85 20.04 -10.13
CA SER A 61 4.42 19.80 -10.31
C SER A 61 4.23 18.87 -11.51
N PHE A 62 3.66 17.69 -11.27
CA PHE A 62 3.32 16.73 -12.32
C PHE A 62 1.92 17.02 -12.87
N SER A 63 1.75 16.93 -14.19
CA SER A 63 0.44 17.12 -14.82
C SER A 63 -0.51 15.95 -14.53
N PRO A 64 -1.84 16.15 -14.59
CA PRO A 64 -2.82 15.07 -14.47
C PRO A 64 -2.58 13.91 -15.44
N GLU A 65 -2.14 14.22 -16.67
CA GLU A 65 -1.81 13.21 -17.68
C GLU A 65 -0.60 12.37 -17.25
N GLN A 66 0.43 13.01 -16.67
CA GLN A 66 1.60 12.31 -16.14
C GLN A 66 1.23 11.41 -14.97
N ASN A 67 0.34 11.87 -14.08
CA ASN A 67 -0.17 11.06 -12.98
C ASN A 67 -0.91 9.82 -13.49
N ARG A 68 -1.79 9.99 -14.48
CA ARG A 68 -2.53 8.87 -15.08
C ARG A 68 -1.60 7.87 -15.78
N ALA A 69 -0.64 8.36 -16.56
CA ALA A 69 0.32 7.51 -17.25
C ALA A 69 1.24 6.75 -16.28
N ALA A 70 1.64 7.38 -15.17
CA ALA A 70 2.44 6.73 -14.15
C ALA A 70 1.64 5.66 -13.37
N LEU A 71 0.35 5.93 -13.11
CA LEU A 71 -0.56 4.95 -12.52
C LEU A 71 -0.72 3.72 -13.42
N GLU A 72 -1.02 3.92 -14.70
CA GLU A 72 -1.15 2.84 -15.70
C GLU A 72 0.13 2.02 -15.80
N ALA A 73 1.30 2.66 -15.78
CA ALA A 73 2.59 1.98 -15.77
C ALA A 73 2.79 1.11 -14.52
N LEU A 74 2.42 1.61 -13.33
CA LEU A 74 2.51 0.84 -12.08
C LEU A 74 1.57 -0.37 -12.08
N GLU A 75 0.32 -0.21 -12.54
CA GLU A 75 -0.65 -1.31 -12.64
C GLU A 75 -0.16 -2.38 -13.64
N THR A 76 0.33 -1.97 -14.80
CA THR A 76 0.89 -2.89 -15.80
C THR A 76 2.13 -3.64 -15.26
N LEU A 77 3.03 -2.95 -14.56
CA LEU A 77 4.19 -3.57 -13.93
C LEU A 77 3.81 -4.52 -12.79
N LEU A 78 2.68 -4.28 -12.11
CA LEU A 78 2.18 -5.18 -11.06
C LEU A 78 1.78 -6.55 -11.63
N GLU A 79 1.18 -6.54 -12.82
CA GLU A 79 0.82 -7.76 -13.56
C GLU A 79 2.09 -8.49 -14.02
N GLU A 80 3.04 -7.77 -14.65
CA GLU A 80 4.30 -8.34 -15.15
C GLU A 80 5.19 -8.92 -14.03
N THR A 81 5.10 -8.41 -12.79
CA THR A 81 5.85 -8.92 -11.62
C THR A 81 5.15 -10.07 -10.90
N GLY A 82 3.94 -10.46 -11.30
CA GLY A 82 3.17 -11.55 -10.67
C GLY A 82 3.59 -12.97 -11.08
N ASP A 83 4.24 -13.15 -12.24
CA ASP A 83 4.35 -14.45 -12.93
C ASP A 83 5.74 -15.13 -12.87
N GLN A 84 6.59 -14.79 -11.90
CA GLN A 84 8.04 -15.10 -11.99
C GLN A 84 8.45 -16.44 -11.33
N GLY A 85 7.59 -17.45 -11.29
CA GLY A 85 7.81 -18.66 -10.49
C GLY A 85 8.78 -19.71 -11.06
N TYR A 86 8.98 -19.76 -12.37
CA TYR A 86 9.73 -20.85 -13.03
C TYR A 86 10.98 -20.33 -13.76
N GLY A 87 12.14 -20.97 -13.50
CA GLY A 87 13.39 -20.73 -14.25
C GLY A 87 14.24 -19.53 -13.82
N HIS A 88 13.85 -18.79 -12.78
CA HIS A 88 14.59 -17.62 -12.29
C HIS A 88 15.56 -17.94 -11.15
N SER A 89 16.67 -17.19 -11.07
CA SER A 89 17.62 -17.32 -9.96
C SER A 89 17.00 -16.82 -8.64
N TRP A 90 17.51 -17.29 -7.51
CA TRP A 90 17.01 -16.84 -6.19
C TRP A 90 17.19 -15.32 -5.98
N SER A 91 18.24 -14.73 -6.55
CA SER A 91 18.45 -13.28 -6.56
C SER A 91 17.38 -12.54 -7.36
N ASP A 92 16.95 -13.08 -8.50
CA ASP A 92 15.92 -12.47 -9.33
C ASP A 92 14.56 -12.52 -8.65
N LEU A 93 14.25 -13.64 -7.97
CA LEU A 93 13.03 -13.78 -7.17
C LEU A 93 12.97 -12.75 -6.04
N LYS A 94 14.08 -12.53 -5.32
CA LYS A 94 14.17 -11.49 -4.29
C LYS A 94 14.01 -10.08 -4.85
N ALA A 95 14.67 -9.79 -5.97
CA ALA A 95 14.57 -8.50 -6.64
C ALA A 95 13.14 -8.22 -7.11
N SER A 96 12.50 -9.20 -7.74
CA SER A 96 11.10 -9.15 -8.20
C SER A 96 10.14 -8.90 -7.04
N ALA A 97 10.31 -9.60 -5.91
CA ALA A 97 9.48 -9.37 -4.73
C ALA A 97 9.62 -7.93 -4.18
N ILE A 98 10.83 -7.37 -4.17
CA ILE A 98 11.06 -5.97 -3.77
C ILE A 98 10.39 -5.01 -4.75
N HIS A 99 10.52 -5.25 -6.06
CA HIS A 99 9.84 -4.43 -7.08
C HIS A 99 8.32 -4.45 -6.89
N ARG A 100 7.74 -5.64 -6.68
CA ARG A 100 6.32 -5.81 -6.38
C ARG A 100 5.90 -5.04 -5.12
N VAL A 101 6.69 -5.10 -4.04
CA VAL A 101 6.42 -4.34 -2.80
C VAL A 101 6.45 -2.82 -3.05
N MET A 102 7.39 -2.32 -3.86
CA MET A 102 7.46 -0.89 -4.21
C MET A 102 6.24 -0.45 -5.03
N ILE A 103 5.83 -1.26 -6.02
CA ILE A 103 4.65 -1.00 -6.86
C ILE A 103 3.39 -0.98 -5.99
N LEU A 104 3.16 -2.02 -5.21
CA LEU A 104 2.00 -2.14 -4.32
C LEU A 104 1.94 -1.00 -3.31
N SER A 105 3.09 -0.54 -2.78
CA SER A 105 3.11 0.58 -1.85
C SER A 105 2.72 1.89 -2.52
N ALA A 106 3.19 2.12 -3.76
CA ALA A 106 2.84 3.33 -4.50
C ALA A 106 1.33 3.37 -4.80
N LEU A 107 0.76 2.24 -5.23
CA LEU A 107 -0.67 2.09 -5.50
C LEU A 107 -1.50 2.20 -4.21
N THR A 108 -1.06 1.59 -3.11
CA THR A 108 -1.70 1.72 -1.79
C THR A 108 -1.85 3.18 -1.40
N LEU A 109 -0.76 3.96 -1.49
CA LEU A 109 -0.77 5.37 -1.10
C LEU A 109 -1.61 6.24 -2.04
N TYR A 110 -1.51 6.01 -3.35
CA TYR A 110 -2.32 6.73 -4.33
C TYR A 110 -3.82 6.55 -4.08
N HIS A 111 -4.23 5.34 -3.70
CA HIS A 111 -5.63 5.01 -3.45
C HIS A 111 -6.10 5.27 -2.02
N THR A 112 -5.19 5.58 -1.07
CA THR A 112 -5.63 5.90 0.29
C THR A 112 -6.23 7.32 0.32
N PRO A 113 -7.48 7.50 0.80
CA PRO A 113 -8.12 8.82 0.92
C PRO A 113 -7.47 9.76 1.96
N THR A 114 -6.29 9.42 2.49
CA THR A 114 -5.61 10.16 3.55
C THR A 114 -4.11 10.01 3.44
N SER A 115 -3.40 11.13 3.27
CA SER A 115 -1.95 11.19 3.11
C SER A 115 -1.16 10.93 4.41
N HIS A 116 -1.73 11.27 5.56
CA HIS A 116 -1.03 11.28 6.85
C HIS A 116 -1.37 10.07 7.75
N ILE A 117 -1.34 8.86 7.19
CA ILE A 117 -1.67 7.61 7.90
C ILE A 117 -0.82 7.40 9.17
N VAL A 118 0.49 7.61 9.09
CA VAL A 118 1.39 7.41 10.26
C VAL A 118 1.11 8.43 11.37
N PRO A 119 1.04 9.76 11.10
CA PRO A 119 0.60 10.73 12.10
C PRO A 119 -0.78 10.43 12.71
N LEU A 120 -1.73 9.91 11.93
CA LEU A 120 -3.04 9.52 12.45
C LEU A 120 -2.95 8.36 13.44
N ALA A 121 -2.21 7.30 13.10
CA ALA A 121 -1.98 6.18 14.01
C ALA A 121 -1.32 6.65 15.32
N ILE A 122 -0.34 7.56 15.24
CA ILE A 122 0.30 8.17 16.41
C ILE A 122 -0.73 8.94 17.26
N LYS A 123 -1.59 9.76 16.64
CA LYS A 123 -2.66 10.46 17.38
C LYS A 123 -3.57 9.49 18.12
N VAL A 124 -3.93 8.37 17.49
CA VAL A 124 -4.77 7.35 18.13
C VAL A 124 -4.04 6.68 19.29
N ILE A 125 -2.77 6.29 19.12
CA ILE A 125 -1.96 5.66 20.18
C ILE A 125 -1.87 6.55 21.43
N TYR A 126 -1.76 7.86 21.24
CA TYR A 126 -1.61 8.82 22.33
C TYR A 126 -2.93 9.46 22.79
N GLY A 127 -4.08 8.95 22.37
CA GLY A 127 -5.39 9.50 22.77
C GLY A 127 -5.67 10.93 22.25
N LYS A 128 -4.94 11.39 21.23
CA LYS A 128 -5.06 12.74 20.64
C LYS A 128 -6.01 12.80 19.45
N MET A 129 -6.81 11.76 19.24
CA MET A 129 -7.77 11.66 18.13
C MET A 129 -9.18 11.93 18.65
N ASN A 130 -9.64 13.18 18.51
CA ASN A 130 -10.97 13.61 18.92
C ASN A 130 -12.05 13.26 17.89
N ASP A 131 -13.33 13.44 18.27
CA ASP A 131 -14.49 13.07 17.44
C ASP A 131 -14.54 13.84 16.12
N ASP A 132 -14.15 15.12 16.10
CA ASP A 132 -14.07 15.91 14.87
C ASP A 132 -13.03 15.35 13.90
N SER A 133 -11.85 14.98 14.41
CA SER A 133 -10.79 14.36 13.59
C SER A 133 -11.23 13.01 13.05
N TRP A 134 -11.96 12.22 13.85
CA TRP A 134 -12.54 10.97 13.41
C TRP A 134 -13.59 11.19 12.32
N THR A 135 -14.51 12.13 12.52
CA THR A 135 -15.57 12.46 11.57
C THR A 135 -14.99 12.89 10.24
N LEU A 136 -14.03 13.81 10.24
CA LEU A 136 -13.35 14.28 9.03
C LEU A 136 -12.61 13.13 8.31
N THR A 137 -11.98 12.22 9.05
CA THR A 137 -11.31 11.06 8.45
C THR A 137 -12.35 10.10 7.84
N ILE A 138 -13.41 9.79 8.57
CA ILE A 138 -14.49 8.91 8.12
C ILE A 138 -15.15 9.47 6.86
N ASP A 139 -15.44 10.77 6.81
CA ASP A 139 -16.13 11.40 5.68
C ASP A 139 -15.27 11.41 4.42
N ARG A 140 -13.95 11.59 4.54
CA ARG A 140 -13.02 11.41 3.41
C ARG A 140 -13.06 9.99 2.86
N TRP A 141 -13.02 8.99 3.74
CA TRP A 141 -13.08 7.59 3.34
C TRP A 141 -14.44 7.17 2.78
N ARG A 142 -15.54 7.75 3.27
CA ARG A 142 -16.88 7.56 2.69
C ARG A 142 -16.99 8.16 1.29
N SER A 143 -16.51 9.39 1.12
CA SER A 143 -16.55 10.11 -0.16
C SER A 143 -15.73 9.42 -1.25
N SER A 144 -14.66 8.73 -0.85
CA SER A 144 -13.76 7.98 -1.74
C SER A 144 -13.82 6.46 -1.46
N SER A 145 -14.99 5.91 -1.18
CA SER A 145 -15.10 4.53 -0.66
C SER A 145 -14.55 3.45 -1.58
N CYS A 146 -14.80 3.54 -2.90
CA CYS A 146 -14.23 2.61 -3.88
C CYS A 146 -12.70 2.74 -3.91
N GLN A 147 -12.18 3.97 -3.95
CA GLN A 147 -10.76 4.25 -3.94
C GLN A 147 -10.09 3.68 -2.67
N GLY A 148 -10.68 3.90 -1.50
CA GLY A 148 -10.17 3.37 -0.24
C GLY A 148 -10.14 1.84 -0.21
N ARG A 149 -11.16 1.16 -0.76
CA ARG A 149 -11.18 -0.30 -0.88
C ARG A 149 -10.08 -0.81 -1.81
N THR A 150 -9.84 -0.14 -2.94
CA THR A 150 -8.70 -0.43 -3.82
C THR A 150 -7.36 -0.26 -3.09
N GLY A 151 -7.22 0.79 -2.28
CA GLY A 151 -6.04 0.99 -1.43
C GLY A 151 -5.81 -0.16 -0.44
N VAL A 152 -6.89 -0.67 0.17
CA VAL A 152 -6.85 -1.82 1.08
C VAL A 152 -6.46 -3.10 0.35
N LEU A 153 -6.98 -3.34 -0.86
CA LEU A 153 -6.57 -4.49 -1.70
C LEU A 153 -5.05 -4.50 -1.93
N TYR A 154 -4.50 -3.37 -2.36
CA TYR A 154 -3.06 -3.25 -2.61
C TYR A 154 -2.24 -3.37 -1.31
N ALA A 155 -2.73 -2.84 -0.20
CA ALA A 155 -2.10 -2.97 1.11
C ALA A 155 -2.05 -4.43 1.58
N SER A 156 -3.15 -5.18 1.42
CA SER A 156 -3.20 -6.61 1.74
C SER A 156 -2.25 -7.43 0.87
N ASN A 157 -2.20 -7.15 -0.44
CA ASN A 157 -1.23 -7.78 -1.34
C ASN A 157 0.22 -7.47 -0.96
N LEU A 158 0.51 -6.25 -0.51
CA LEU A 158 1.86 -5.87 -0.05
C LEU A 158 2.23 -6.67 1.18
N PHE A 159 1.35 -6.70 2.18
CA PHE A 159 1.54 -7.45 3.41
C PHE A 159 1.83 -8.93 3.12
N GLU A 160 1.00 -9.56 2.28
CA GLU A 160 1.15 -10.95 1.88
C GLU A 160 2.44 -11.21 1.09
N THR A 161 2.85 -10.26 0.24
CA THR A 161 4.11 -10.35 -0.51
C THR A 161 5.31 -10.32 0.44
N VAL A 162 5.33 -9.40 1.40
CA VAL A 162 6.42 -9.30 2.39
C VAL A 162 6.47 -10.54 3.28
N ARG A 163 5.29 -11.00 3.74
CA ARG A 163 5.13 -12.21 4.58
C ARG A 163 5.66 -13.46 3.88
N SER A 164 5.40 -13.60 2.59
CA SER A 164 5.75 -14.79 1.80
C SER A 164 7.19 -14.78 1.27
N ALA A 165 7.70 -13.64 0.81
CA ALA A 165 8.97 -13.56 0.11
C ALA A 165 10.18 -13.18 1.00
N ARG A 166 9.96 -12.90 2.30
CA ARG A 166 11.01 -12.46 3.26
C ARG A 166 11.92 -11.38 2.65
N CYS A 167 11.30 -10.31 2.13
CA CYS A 167 12.00 -9.25 1.40
C CYS A 167 13.07 -8.57 2.28
N ILE A 168 14.33 -8.60 1.84
CA ILE A 168 15.45 -7.95 2.53
C ILE A 168 15.81 -6.68 1.76
N HIS A 169 15.06 -5.60 2.02
CA HIS A 169 15.35 -4.27 1.48
C HIS A 169 15.10 -3.21 2.54
N PHE A 170 15.95 -2.17 2.59
CA PHE A 170 15.93 -1.15 3.63
C PHE A 170 14.61 -0.36 3.70
N MET A 171 13.89 -0.23 2.58
CA MET A 171 12.57 0.40 2.54
C MET A 171 11.41 -0.52 2.97
N THR A 172 11.60 -1.84 2.99
CA THR A 172 10.52 -2.79 3.31
C THR A 172 9.80 -2.46 4.62
N PRO A 173 10.49 -2.12 5.73
CA PRO A 173 9.82 -1.78 6.99
C PRO A 173 8.85 -0.60 6.87
N VAL A 174 9.23 0.48 6.18
CA VAL A 174 8.36 1.67 6.05
C VAL A 174 7.18 1.41 5.12
N LEU A 175 7.38 0.65 4.03
CA LEU A 175 6.30 0.31 3.10
C LEU A 175 5.30 -0.66 3.75
N LEU A 176 5.79 -1.65 4.50
CA LEU A 176 4.97 -2.57 5.29
C LEU A 176 4.17 -1.82 6.35
N LEU A 177 4.81 -0.92 7.12
CA LEU A 177 4.12 -0.13 8.13
C LEU A 177 2.93 0.63 7.53
N LYS A 178 3.14 1.33 6.42
CA LYS A 178 2.07 2.09 5.75
C LYS A 178 0.92 1.19 5.32
N ALA A 179 1.20 0.04 4.71
CA ALA A 179 0.17 -0.92 4.32
C ALA A 179 -0.65 -1.44 5.52
N VAL A 180 0.03 -1.83 6.60
CA VAL A 180 -0.62 -2.29 7.84
C VAL A 180 -1.53 -1.22 8.43
N LEU A 181 -1.06 0.03 8.50
CA LEU A 181 -1.86 1.13 9.02
C LEU A 181 -3.05 1.49 8.11
N VAL A 182 -2.95 1.33 6.79
CA VAL A 182 -4.09 1.48 5.86
C VAL A 182 -5.17 0.43 6.14
N MET A 183 -4.77 -0.84 6.26
CA MET A 183 -5.69 -1.93 6.57
C MET A 183 -6.37 -1.75 7.94
N TRP A 184 -5.57 -1.37 8.96
CA TRP A 184 -6.05 -1.07 10.30
C TRP A 184 -7.05 0.09 10.29
N LEU A 185 -6.69 1.22 9.68
CA LEU A 185 -7.53 2.42 9.63
C LEU A 185 -8.85 2.15 8.94
N TYR A 186 -8.82 1.45 7.80
CA TYR A 186 -10.03 1.04 7.09
C TYR A 186 -10.94 0.19 7.99
N SER A 187 -10.38 -0.78 8.71
CA SER A 187 -11.18 -1.61 9.61
C SER A 187 -11.77 -0.80 10.76
N ILE A 188 -11.04 0.15 11.35
CA ILE A 188 -11.53 0.98 12.45
C ILE A 188 -12.63 1.92 12.00
N ILE A 189 -12.47 2.54 10.83
CA ILE A 189 -13.52 3.35 10.21
C ILE A 189 -14.77 2.51 10.02
N HIS A 190 -14.63 1.32 9.43
CA HIS A 190 -15.77 0.43 9.20
C HIS A 190 -16.45 0.00 10.52
N ASP A 191 -15.68 -0.30 11.57
CA ASP A 191 -16.21 -0.65 12.89
C ASP A 191 -17.03 0.50 13.49
N ARG A 192 -16.48 1.73 13.48
CA ARG A 192 -17.18 2.95 13.93
C ARG A 192 -18.45 3.24 13.13
N LEU A 193 -18.47 2.88 11.84
CA LEU A 193 -19.66 3.01 10.99
C LEU A 193 -20.75 1.97 11.29
N ARG A 194 -20.39 0.84 11.89
CA ARG A 194 -21.34 -0.21 12.29
C ARG A 194 -21.90 -0.04 13.69
N HIS A 195 -21.19 0.65 14.59
CA HIS A 195 -21.71 1.00 15.91
C HIS A 195 -23.02 1.81 15.71
N GLY A 196 -24.16 1.18 16.02
CA GLY A 196 -25.51 1.74 15.82
C GLY A 196 -26.34 1.11 14.69
N ARG A 197 -25.80 0.20 13.86
CA ARG A 197 -26.58 -0.54 12.85
C ARG A 197 -26.61 -2.03 13.18
N GLY A 198 -27.69 -2.46 13.83
CA GLY A 198 -27.95 -3.89 14.06
C GLY A 198 -28.38 -4.56 12.77
N TYR A 199 -27.45 -5.12 11.99
CA TYR A 199 -27.80 -6.02 10.89
C TYR A 199 -26.78 -7.16 10.73
N GLN A 200 -27.26 -8.37 11.03
CA GLN A 200 -26.72 -9.67 10.60
C GLN A 200 -27.31 -10.02 9.23
N LEU A 201 -26.90 -9.33 8.17
CA LEU A 201 -27.04 -9.91 6.83
C LEU A 201 -25.89 -10.90 6.64
N GLU A 202 -26.13 -12.03 5.97
CA GLU A 202 -25.06 -12.91 5.48
C GLU A 202 -24.27 -12.13 4.44
N ILE A 203 -23.22 -11.45 4.90
CA ILE A 203 -22.42 -10.60 4.03
C ILE A 203 -21.46 -11.52 3.27
N PRO A 204 -21.47 -11.53 1.93
CA PRO A 204 -20.56 -12.35 1.14
C PRO A 204 -19.12 -12.09 1.54
N SER A 205 -18.31 -13.13 1.71
CA SER A 205 -16.90 -12.95 2.11
C SER A 205 -15.99 -12.78 0.91
N VAL A 206 -15.03 -11.86 0.99
CA VAL A 206 -13.95 -11.69 0.02
C VAL A 206 -12.63 -12.11 0.66
N VAL A 207 -11.79 -12.84 -0.09
CA VAL A 207 -10.44 -13.21 0.35
C VAL A 207 -9.44 -12.30 -0.35
N LEU A 208 -8.63 -11.58 0.43
CA LEU A 208 -7.58 -10.71 -0.10
C LEU A 208 -6.22 -11.40 0.05
N ASP A 209 -5.85 -12.20 -0.94
CA ASP A 209 -4.56 -12.90 -1.05
C ASP A 209 -3.73 -12.41 -2.26
N LEU A 210 -2.63 -13.09 -2.57
CA LEU A 210 -1.77 -12.74 -3.72
C LEU A 210 -2.46 -12.87 -5.09
N LYS A 211 -3.56 -13.62 -5.19
CA LYS A 211 -4.33 -13.86 -6.42
C LYS A 211 -5.57 -12.98 -6.52
N SER A 212 -5.85 -12.19 -5.49
CA SER A 212 -7.10 -11.43 -5.35
C SER A 212 -7.22 -10.22 -6.28
N LEU A 213 -6.15 -9.76 -6.94
CA LEU A 213 -6.11 -8.48 -7.65
C LEU A 213 -7.21 -8.31 -8.72
N ASP A 214 -7.53 -9.35 -9.49
CA ASP A 214 -8.47 -9.25 -10.62
C ASP A 214 -9.71 -10.15 -10.51
N THR A 215 -9.99 -10.68 -9.31
CA THR A 215 -11.11 -11.62 -9.16
C THR A 215 -12.48 -10.91 -9.22
N PRO A 216 -13.54 -11.57 -9.73
CA PRO A 216 -14.89 -11.00 -9.73
C PRO A 216 -15.38 -10.62 -8.32
N ALA A 217 -15.05 -11.43 -7.31
CA ALA A 217 -15.41 -11.17 -5.91
C ALA A 217 -14.74 -9.90 -5.38
N THR A 218 -13.46 -9.68 -5.70
CA THR A 218 -12.75 -8.44 -5.35
C THR A 218 -13.36 -7.23 -6.03
N LYS A 219 -13.65 -7.32 -7.34
CA LYS A 219 -14.29 -6.22 -8.10
C LYS A 219 -15.65 -5.85 -7.52
N GLN A 220 -16.46 -6.85 -7.18
CA GLN A 220 -17.77 -6.66 -6.56
C GLN A 220 -17.65 -6.02 -5.17
N TRP A 221 -16.69 -6.46 -4.34
CA TRP A 221 -16.43 -5.85 -3.05
C TRP A 221 -15.96 -4.40 -3.17
N ILE A 222 -15.06 -4.09 -4.11
CA ILE A 222 -14.60 -2.71 -4.38
C ILE A 222 -15.77 -1.83 -4.79
N ALA A 223 -16.74 -2.33 -5.57
CA ALA A 223 -17.92 -1.56 -5.94
C ALA A 223 -18.89 -1.37 -4.76
N ASN A 224 -19.20 -2.43 -4.02
CA ASN A 224 -20.37 -2.47 -3.13
C ASN A 224 -20.04 -2.36 -1.63
N GLY A 225 -18.77 -2.56 -1.23
CA GLY A 225 -18.26 -2.40 0.13
C GLY A 225 -18.83 -3.33 1.21
N SER A 226 -19.68 -4.27 0.83
CA SER A 226 -20.41 -5.17 1.73
C SER A 226 -19.78 -6.55 1.69
N SER A 227 -18.72 -6.76 2.47
CA SER A 227 -18.09 -8.10 2.60
C SER A 227 -17.44 -8.36 3.95
N CYS A 228 -17.42 -9.62 4.38
CA CYS A 228 -16.45 -10.11 5.37
C CYS A 228 -15.08 -10.21 4.67
N ILE A 229 -14.05 -9.51 5.17
CA ILE A 229 -12.75 -9.46 4.51
C ILE A 229 -11.82 -10.47 5.16
N LYS A 230 -11.55 -11.57 4.48
CA LYS A 230 -10.67 -12.63 4.97
C LYS A 230 -9.24 -12.41 4.48
N LEU A 231 -8.31 -12.34 5.41
CA LEU A 231 -6.87 -12.35 5.14
C LEU A 231 -6.30 -13.74 5.48
N PRO A 232 -5.41 -14.30 4.63
CA PRO A 232 -4.74 -15.57 4.93
C PRO A 232 -4.07 -15.56 6.31
N GLY A 233 -4.43 -16.51 7.19
CA GLY A 233 -3.89 -16.61 8.56
C GLY A 233 -4.41 -15.58 9.58
N ILE A 234 -5.21 -14.59 9.16
CA ILE A 234 -5.67 -13.47 10.01
C ILE A 234 -7.22 -13.45 10.16
N SER A 235 -7.95 -14.22 9.36
CA SER A 235 -9.43 -14.30 9.35
C SER A 235 -10.09 -12.95 8.99
N ASN A 236 -11.21 -12.57 9.62
CA ASN A 236 -11.98 -11.37 9.26
C ASN A 236 -11.31 -10.07 9.74
N LEU A 237 -10.64 -9.36 8.84
CA LEU A 237 -9.99 -8.07 9.09
C LEU A 237 -10.92 -7.04 9.75
N LEU A 238 -12.22 -7.06 9.41
CA LEU A 238 -13.18 -6.07 9.90
C LEU A 238 -13.67 -6.34 11.34
N SER A 239 -13.30 -7.48 11.92
CA SER A 239 -13.56 -7.79 13.33
C SER A 239 -12.42 -7.30 14.22
N ARG A 240 -12.71 -6.97 15.49
CA ARG A 240 -11.68 -6.63 16.48
C ARG A 240 -10.62 -7.73 16.60
N GLN A 241 -11.05 -9.00 16.69
CA GLN A 241 -10.14 -10.15 16.76
C GLN A 241 -9.23 -10.23 15.53
N GLY A 242 -9.77 -10.03 14.33
CA GLY A 242 -8.98 -10.02 13.10
C GLY A 242 -8.02 -8.83 13.01
N ARG A 243 -8.41 -7.64 13.49
CA ARG A 243 -7.50 -6.49 13.61
C ARG A 243 -6.34 -6.79 14.57
N CYS A 244 -6.61 -7.31 15.77
CA CYS A 244 -5.56 -7.67 16.73
C CYS A 244 -4.63 -8.72 16.13
N LYS A 245 -5.18 -9.77 15.50
CA LYS A 245 -4.40 -10.82 14.84
C LYS A 245 -3.54 -10.27 13.70
N MET A 246 -4.07 -9.35 12.90
CA MET A 246 -3.33 -8.68 11.83
C MET A 246 -2.16 -7.86 12.38
N LEU A 247 -2.35 -7.13 13.48
CA LEU A 247 -1.29 -6.39 14.15
C LEU A 247 -0.22 -7.32 14.75
N GLU A 248 -0.62 -8.44 15.37
CA GLU A 248 0.31 -9.47 15.86
C GLU A 248 1.21 -10.02 14.74
N GLU A 249 0.61 -10.49 13.65
CA GLU A 249 1.35 -11.01 12.50
C GLU A 249 2.24 -9.92 11.89
N SER A 250 1.76 -8.67 11.83
CA SER A 250 2.55 -7.53 11.36
C SER A 250 3.77 -7.26 12.23
N VAL A 251 3.64 -7.38 13.56
CA VAL A 251 4.77 -7.25 14.49
C VAL A 251 5.79 -8.37 14.26
N VAL A 252 5.34 -9.62 14.11
CA VAL A 252 6.22 -10.77 13.83
C VAL A 252 6.97 -10.58 12.51
N VAL A 253 6.25 -10.22 11.45
CA VAL A 253 6.85 -9.95 10.12
C VAL A 253 7.85 -8.79 10.23
N MET A 254 7.48 -7.68 10.88
CA MET A 254 8.36 -6.52 11.04
C MET A 254 9.66 -6.87 11.79
N ARG A 255 9.58 -7.64 12.88
CA ARG A 255 10.75 -8.13 13.65
C ARG A 255 11.62 -9.09 12.84
N SER A 256 11.03 -9.84 11.90
CA SER A 256 11.77 -10.76 11.03
C SER A 256 12.55 -10.04 9.92
N LEU A 257 12.19 -8.79 9.60
CA LEU A 257 12.92 -7.97 8.63
C LEU A 257 14.30 -7.66 9.21
N ARG A 258 15.34 -8.28 8.66
CA ARG A 258 16.76 -8.06 9.02
C ARG A 258 17.28 -6.65 8.69
N ALA A 259 16.38 -5.70 8.40
CA ALA A 259 16.71 -4.31 8.19
C ALA A 259 16.79 -3.61 9.56
N TRP A 260 18.03 -3.36 10.02
CA TRP A 260 18.51 -2.26 10.88
C TRP A 260 17.43 -1.48 11.68
N GLY A 261 17.61 -1.34 13.00
CA GLY A 261 16.93 -0.50 14.02
C GLY A 261 15.50 0.04 13.80
N ILE A 262 15.22 0.65 12.64
CA ILE A 262 13.93 1.19 12.21
C ILE A 262 12.82 0.12 12.22
N SER A 263 13.11 -1.13 11.81
CA SER A 263 12.12 -2.22 11.89
C SER A 263 11.66 -2.47 13.33
N SER A 264 12.58 -2.42 14.30
CA SER A 264 12.27 -2.54 15.72
C SER A 264 11.39 -1.38 16.20
N MET A 265 11.71 -0.15 15.81
CA MET A 265 10.88 1.02 16.14
C MET A 265 9.46 0.91 15.57
N TYR A 266 9.31 0.47 14.32
CA TYR A 266 8.00 0.27 13.72
C TYR A 266 7.24 -0.91 14.32
N ALA A 267 7.94 -1.98 14.73
CA ALA A 267 7.33 -3.08 15.48
C ALA A 267 6.81 -2.59 16.84
N GLN A 268 7.56 -1.75 17.56
CA GLN A 268 7.10 -1.13 18.80
C GLN A 268 5.88 -0.23 18.59
N LEU A 269 5.85 0.54 17.50
CA LEU A 269 4.68 1.35 17.14
C LEU A 269 3.43 0.48 16.92
N LEU A 270 3.57 -0.62 16.17
CA LEU A 270 2.48 -1.57 15.94
C LEU A 270 2.03 -2.28 17.22
N GLU A 271 2.97 -2.61 18.12
CA GLU A 271 2.67 -3.19 19.43
C GLU A 271 1.83 -2.22 20.28
N ARG A 272 2.22 -0.94 20.33
CA ARG A 272 1.44 0.10 21.04
C ARG A 272 0.04 0.27 20.45
N LEU A 273 -0.06 0.20 19.12
CA LEU A 273 -1.35 0.27 18.45
C LEU A 273 -2.23 -0.94 18.80
N ARG A 274 -1.66 -2.14 18.91
CA ARG A 274 -2.36 -3.34 19.37
C ARG A 274 -2.87 -3.18 20.80
N LEU A 275 -2.04 -2.65 21.71
CA LEU A 275 -2.47 -2.38 23.09
C LEU A 275 -3.67 -1.42 23.14
N VAL A 276 -3.71 -0.40 22.28
CA VAL A 276 -4.85 0.52 22.18
C VAL A 276 -6.11 -0.19 21.66
N GLU A 277 -5.99 -1.16 20.75
CA GLU A 277 -7.11 -2.01 20.32
C GLU A 277 -7.62 -2.94 21.41
N ASP A 278 -6.73 -3.40 22.30
CA ASP A 278 -7.04 -4.34 23.38
C ASP A 278 -7.68 -3.64 24.59
N MET A 279 -7.36 -2.37 24.86
CA MET A 279 -8.00 -1.57 25.90
C MET A 279 -9.49 -1.33 25.57
N GLN A 280 -10.38 -1.61 26.52
CA GLN A 280 -11.81 -1.30 26.34
C GLN A 280 -12.02 0.22 26.35
N PRO A 281 -13.04 0.75 25.64
CA PRO A 281 -13.42 2.16 25.73
C PRO A 281 -13.69 2.65 27.16
N ALA A 282 -14.02 1.74 28.09
CA ALA A 282 -14.28 2.03 29.49
C ALA A 282 -13.02 2.36 30.31
N GLU A 283 -11.82 1.91 29.89
CA GLU A 283 -10.58 2.08 30.66
C GLU A 283 -9.82 3.36 30.30
N LEU A 284 -10.10 3.95 29.14
CA LEU A 284 -9.53 5.22 28.67
C LEU A 284 -10.13 6.47 29.36
N ALA A 285 -11.22 6.32 30.10
CA ALA A 285 -11.84 7.42 30.87
C ALA A 285 -11.23 7.60 32.27
N THR A 286 -10.26 6.77 32.64
CA THR A 286 -9.68 6.68 33.99
C THR A 286 -8.17 7.00 34.05
N ILE A 287 -7.60 7.56 32.98
CA ILE A 287 -6.23 8.07 32.92
C ILE A 287 -6.28 9.54 32.49
#